data_AF-A0A3M2AL73-F1
#
_entry.id   AF-A0A3M2AL73-F1
#
_cell.length_a   1.000
_cell.length_b   1.000
_cell.length_c   1.000
_cell.angle_alpha   90.00
_cell.angle_beta   90.00
_cell.angle_gamma   90.00
#
_symmetry.space_group_name_H-M   'P 1'
#
loop_
_entity.id
_entity.type
_entity.pdbx_description
1 polymer ?
#
loop_
_entity_poly.entity_id
_entity_poly.type
_entity_poly.pdbx_seq_one_letter_code
_entity_poly.pdbx_strand_id
1 'polypeptide(L)'
;MTLLDKRLAILFEWCALTAAGVSVPPTQQNPLFAGLGQAIRVSTDLLAALIIGGSLGWLSDTYLFHSKPWGVVVGLVLGLMAGIRNAYRTAQRWNQSTNDST
;
A
#
# COMPACT_ATOMS: atom_id res chain seq x y z
N MET A 1 -25.56 -40.45 -15.62
CA MET A 1 -24.68 -40.38 -14.43
C MET A 1 -23.22 -40.66 -14.84
N THR A 2 -22.64 -39.82 -15.71
CA THR A 2 -21.24 -39.97 -16.19
C THR A 2 -20.55 -38.61 -16.43
N LEU A 3 -21.33 -37.53 -16.51
CA LEU A 3 -20.85 -36.16 -16.66
C LEU A 3 -20.37 -35.57 -15.33
N LEU A 4 -20.96 -35.97 -14.19
CA LEU A 4 -20.56 -35.51 -12.87
C LEU A 4 -19.26 -36.19 -12.40
N ASP A 5 -19.09 -37.48 -12.69
CA ASP A 5 -17.87 -38.23 -12.34
C ASP A 5 -16.63 -37.73 -13.10
N LYS A 6 -16.78 -37.40 -14.40
CA LYS A 6 -15.68 -36.78 -15.17
C LYS A 6 -15.31 -35.38 -14.68
N ARG A 7 -16.29 -34.59 -14.22
CA ARG A 7 -16.06 -33.26 -13.64
C ARG A 7 -15.28 -33.36 -12.33
N LEU A 8 -15.60 -34.36 -11.49
CA LEU A 8 -14.91 -34.60 -10.23
C LEU A 8 -13.48 -35.09 -10.42
N ALA A 9 -13.21 -35.97 -11.40
CA ALA A 9 -11.86 -36.42 -11.71
C ALA A 9 -10.94 -35.27 -12.17
N ILE A 10 -11.44 -34.40 -13.05
CA ILE A 10 -10.72 -33.19 -13.50
C ILE A 10 -10.46 -32.27 -12.31
N LEU A 11 -11.47 -32.00 -11.48
CA LEU A 11 -11.28 -31.17 -10.28
C LEU A 11 -10.27 -31.74 -9.30
N PHE A 12 -10.19 -33.07 -9.16
CA PHE A 12 -9.21 -33.75 -8.30
C PHE A 12 -7.78 -33.62 -8.86
N GLU A 13 -7.60 -33.76 -10.18
CA GLU A 13 -6.33 -33.48 -10.87
C GLU A 13 -5.91 -32.01 -10.73
N TRP A 14 -6.82 -31.05 -10.92
CA TRP A 14 -6.55 -29.61 -10.74
C TRP A 14 -6.19 -29.27 -9.29
N CYS A 15 -6.85 -29.89 -8.31
CA CYS A 15 -6.54 -29.71 -6.89
C CYS A 15 -5.14 -30.27 -6.55
N ALA A 16 -4.79 -31.44 -7.08
CA ALA A 16 -3.49 -32.08 -6.88
C ALA A 16 -2.33 -31.30 -7.54
N LEU A 17 -2.52 -30.79 -8.77
CA LEU A 17 -1.53 -29.94 -9.45
C LEU A 17 -1.32 -28.59 -8.76
N THR A 18 -2.37 -28.06 -8.12
CA THR A 18 -2.26 -26.79 -7.37
C THR A 18 -1.60 -26.98 -6.00
N ALA A 19 -1.77 -28.15 -5.37
CA ALA A 19 -1.12 -28.48 -4.10
C ALA A 19 0.40 -28.69 -4.23
N ALA A 20 0.89 -29.06 -5.42
CA ALA A 20 2.30 -29.20 -5.74
C ALA A 20 2.96 -27.85 -6.09
N GLY A 21 3.05 -26.96 -5.09
CA GLY A 21 4.17 -26.03 -4.98
C GLY A 21 4.35 -24.98 -6.08
N VAL A 22 3.56 -23.91 -6.02
CA VAL A 22 4.13 -22.57 -6.29
C VAL A 22 4.82 -22.12 -4.99
N SER A 23 5.92 -22.78 -4.62
CA SER A 23 6.90 -22.18 -3.73
C SER A 23 7.65 -21.15 -4.56
N VAL A 24 7.16 -19.91 -4.58
CA VAL A 24 7.91 -18.79 -5.13
C VAL A 24 9.28 -18.83 -4.44
N PRO A 25 10.38 -19.15 -5.15
CA PRO A 25 11.69 -19.13 -4.52
C PRO A 25 11.90 -17.71 -3.98
N PRO A 26 12.54 -17.53 -2.81
CA PRO A 26 12.95 -16.21 -2.38
C PRO A 26 13.92 -15.71 -3.45
N THR A 27 13.38 -14.97 -4.42
CA THR A 27 14.17 -14.21 -5.38
C THR A 27 15.04 -13.35 -4.50
N GLN A 28 16.35 -13.54 -4.59
CA GLN A 28 17.33 -12.78 -3.82
C GLN A 28 17.04 -11.32 -4.10
N GLN A 29 16.27 -10.69 -3.21
CA GLN A 29 15.83 -9.33 -3.36
C GLN A 29 17.11 -8.54 -3.20
N ASN A 30 17.74 -8.16 -4.33
CA ASN A 30 18.97 -7.39 -4.24
C ASN A 30 18.69 -6.21 -3.31
N PRO A 31 19.60 -5.84 -2.40
CA PRO A 31 19.35 -4.79 -1.41
C PRO A 31 18.86 -3.49 -2.06
N LEU A 32 19.26 -3.27 -3.31
CA LEU A 32 18.75 -2.23 -4.20
C LEU A 32 17.24 -2.37 -4.48
N PHE A 33 16.75 -3.54 -4.92
CA PHE A 33 15.32 -3.79 -5.13
C PHE A 33 14.50 -3.77 -3.84
N ALA A 34 15.06 -4.23 -2.72
CA ALA A 34 14.41 -4.14 -1.42
C ALA A 34 14.24 -2.67 -0.98
N GLY A 35 15.30 -1.85 -1.11
CA GLY A 35 15.23 -0.41 -0.84
C GLY A 35 14.32 0.35 -1.80
N LEU A 36 14.29 -0.02 -3.08
CA LEU A 36 13.39 0.58 -4.08
C LEU A 36 11.92 0.26 -3.79
N GLY A 37 11.59 -1.00 -3.46
CA GLY A 37 10.21 -1.39 -3.12
C GLY A 37 9.68 -0.65 -1.89
N GLN A 38 10.55 -0.48 -0.89
CA GLN A 38 10.28 0.34 0.29
C GLN A 38 9.96 1.80 -0.07
N ALA A 39 10.83 2.43 -0.87
CA ALA A 39 10.70 3.83 -1.27
C ALA A 39 9.42 4.09 -2.06
N ILE A 40 9.10 3.21 -3.02
CA ILE A 40 7.88 3.30 -3.83
C ILE A 40 6.63 3.23 -2.94
N ARG A 41 6.61 2.33 -1.96
CA ARG A 41 5.46 2.22 -1.04
C ARG A 41 5.24 3.50 -0.25
N VAL A 42 6.31 4.06 0.32
CA VAL A 42 6.25 5.32 1.06
C VAL A 42 5.77 6.47 0.17
N SER A 43 6.26 6.55 -1.07
CA SER A 43 5.80 7.57 -2.02
C SER A 43 4.33 7.43 -2.37
N THR A 44 3.82 6.20 -2.48
CA THR A 44 2.41 5.92 -2.81
C THR A 44 1.49 6.33 -1.67
N ASP A 45 1.86 6.01 -0.43
CA ASP A 45 1.12 6.45 0.77
C ASP A 45 1.07 7.98 0.88
N LEU A 46 2.18 8.65 0.57
CA LEU A 46 2.25 10.11 0.58
C LEU A 46 1.39 10.72 -0.54
N LEU A 47 1.46 10.17 -1.75
CA LEU A 47 0.67 10.65 -2.89
C LEU A 47 -0.83 10.43 -2.65
N ALA A 48 -1.23 9.29 -2.10
CA ALA A 48 -2.62 9.01 -1.74
C ALA A 48 -3.16 10.03 -0.71
N ALA A 49 -2.39 10.32 0.34
CA ALA A 49 -2.76 11.31 1.34
C ALA A 49 -2.85 12.73 0.75
N LEU A 50 -1.97 13.08 -0.20
CA LEU A 50 -1.98 14.37 -0.88
C LEU A 50 -3.21 14.52 -1.79
N ILE A 51 -3.54 13.48 -2.57
CA ILE A 51 -4.74 13.47 -3.42
C ILE A 51 -5.98 13.60 -2.55
N ILE A 52 -6.09 12.82 -1.48
CA ILE A 52 -7.25 12.86 -0.57
C ILE A 52 -7.33 14.23 0.12
N GLY A 53 -6.22 14.78 0.61
CA GLY A 53 -6.17 16.09 1.28
C GLY A 53 -6.49 17.26 0.35
N GLY A 54 -6.00 17.23 -0.90
CA GLY A 54 -6.36 18.20 -1.93
C GLY A 54 -7.84 18.09 -2.34
N SER A 55 -8.36 16.86 -2.48
CA SER A 55 -9.77 16.62 -2.81
C SER A 55 -10.70 17.10 -1.69
N LEU A 56 -10.40 16.76 -0.43
CA LEU A 56 -11.13 17.22 0.75
C LEU A 56 -11.00 18.74 0.95
N GLY A 57 -9.82 19.31 0.71
CA GLY A 57 -9.58 20.75 0.80
C GLY A 57 -10.41 21.53 -0.21
N TRP A 58 -10.51 21.03 -1.45
CA TRP A 58 -11.36 21.63 -2.50
C TRP A 58 -12.85 21.49 -2.20
N LEU A 59 -13.28 20.34 -1.68
CA LEU A 59 -14.68 20.13 -1.25
C LEU A 59 -15.05 21.06 -0.08
N SER A 60 -14.12 21.26 0.85
CA SER A 60 -14.28 22.16 2.00
C SER A 60 -14.32 23.63 1.57
N ASP A 61 -13.48 24.03 0.60
CA ASP A 61 -13.48 25.38 0.00
C ASP A 61 -14.84 25.71 -0.63
N THR A 62 -15.40 24.74 -1.38
CA THR A 62 -16.70 24.86 -2.06
C THR A 62 -17.88 25.01 -1.09
N TYR A 63 -17.82 24.40 0.10
CA TYR A 63 -18.93 24.39 1.06
C TYR A 63 -18.92 25.56 2.06
N LEU A 64 -17.75 26.08 2.44
CA LEU A 64 -17.62 27.04 3.55
C LEU A 64 -17.21 28.47 3.13
N PHE A 65 -16.46 28.63 2.04
CA PHE A 65 -15.82 29.91 1.74
C PHE A 65 -15.95 30.27 0.26
N HIS A 66 -17.02 30.99 -0.08
CA HIS A 66 -17.30 31.51 -1.43
C HIS A 66 -16.19 32.44 -2.00
N SER A 67 -15.11 32.71 -1.24
CA SER A 67 -13.95 33.51 -1.64
C SER A 67 -12.81 33.41 -0.62
N LYS A 68 -11.88 32.46 -0.78
CA LYS A 68 -10.43 32.51 -0.43
C LYS A 68 -9.89 31.08 -0.43
N PRO A 69 -8.81 30.75 -1.18
CA PRO A 69 -8.29 29.38 -1.33
C PRO A 69 -7.56 28.88 -0.08
N TRP A 70 -8.13 29.10 1.11
CA TRP A 70 -7.58 28.66 2.38
C TRP A 70 -7.97 27.22 2.68
N GLY A 71 -9.14 26.75 2.21
CA GLY A 71 -9.57 25.37 2.41
C GLY A 71 -8.64 24.36 1.73
N VAL A 72 -8.22 24.67 0.50
CA VAL A 72 -7.24 23.88 -0.25
C VAL A 72 -5.86 23.87 0.41
N VAL A 73 -5.40 25.02 0.94
CA VAL A 73 -4.11 25.12 1.64
C VAL A 73 -4.11 24.29 2.93
N VAL A 74 -5.17 24.41 3.74
CA VAL A 74 -5.30 23.62 4.98
C VAL A 74 -5.46 22.13 4.65
N GLY A 75 -6.23 21.77 3.62
CA GLY A 75 -6.37 20.40 3.15
C GLY A 75 -5.06 19.78 2.65
N LEU A 76 -4.23 20.57 1.96
CA LEU A 76 -2.88 20.18 1.54
C LEU A 76 -1.96 19.96 2.74
N VAL A 77 -1.95 20.87 3.72
CA VAL A 77 -1.12 20.75 4.93
C VAL A 77 -1.55 19.54 5.76
N LEU A 78 -2.86 19.33 5.94
CA LEU A 78 -3.38 18.16 6.65
C LEU A 78 -3.10 16.85 5.90
N GLY A 79 -3.24 16.81 4.58
CA GLY A 79 -2.88 15.65 3.75
C GLY A 79 -1.39 15.32 3.85
N LEU A 80 -0.53 16.34 3.84
CA LEU A 80 0.90 16.19 4.03
C LEU A 80 1.23 15.66 5.44
N MET A 81 0.60 16.22 6.48
CA MET A 81 0.77 15.75 7.86
C MET A 81 0.29 14.30 8.05
N ALA A 82 -0.83 13.92 7.42
CA ALA A 82 -1.33 12.54 7.43
C ALA A 82 -0.39 11.57 6.71
N GLY A 83 0.12 11.95 5.54
CA GLY A 83 1.08 11.16 4.77
C GLY A 83 2.41 10.98 5.51
N ILE A 84 2.94 12.06 6.07
CA ILE A 84 4.16 12.04 6.89
C ILE A 84 3.97 11.16 8.13
N ARG A 85 2.83 11.24 8.82
CA ARG A 85 2.52 10.40 9.99
C ARG A 85 2.46 8.90 9.64
N ASN A 86 1.99 8.54 8.45
CA ASN A 86 2.01 7.15 7.96
C ASN A 86 3.44 6.67 7.65
N ALA A 87 4.23 7.51 6.96
CA ALA A 87 5.63 7.23 6.65
C ALA A 87 6.50 7.07 7.90
N TYR A 88 6.32 7.92 8.91
CA TYR A 88 7.05 7.82 10.18
C TYR A 88 6.79 6.50 10.90
N ARG A 89 5.54 6.01 10.91
CA ARG A 89 5.22 4.71 11.52
C ARG A 89 5.89 3.54 10.80
N THR A 90 6.07 3.67 9.49
CA THR A 90 6.81 2.69 8.68
C THR A 90 8.31 2.78 8.94
N ALA A 91 8.87 3.98 9.09
CA ALA A 91 10.29 4.21 9.36
C ALA A 91 10.71 3.79 10.78
N GLN A 92 9.86 3.98 11.79
CA GLN A 92 10.19 3.63 13.19
C GLN A 92 10.45 2.14 13.39
N ARG A 93 9.87 1.27 12.57
CA ARG A 93 10.14 -0.18 12.59
C ARG A 93 11.59 -0.54 12.22
N TRP A 94 12.33 0.37 11.57
CA TRP A 94 13.71 0.14 11.11
C TRP A 94 14.75 0.63 12.12
N ASN A 95 14.44 1.70 12.86
CA ASN A 95 15.36 2.23 13.88
C ASN A 95 15.45 1.32 15.12
N GLN A 96 14.39 0.58 15.47
CA GLN A 96 14.45 -0.34 16.61
C GLN A 96 15.47 -1.47 16.39
N SER A 97 15.59 -2.00 15.17
CA SER A 97 16.56 -3.06 14.84
C SER A 97 18.04 -2.66 15.01
N THR A 98 18.33 -1.35 15.02
CA THR A 98 19.70 -0.84 15.09
C THR A 98 20.16 -0.60 16.53
N ASN A 99 19.23 -0.35 17.47
CA ASN A 99 19.55 -0.02 18.86
C ASN A 99 19.73 -1.25 19.77
N ASP A 100 19.35 -2.44 19.30
CA ASP A 100 19.53 -3.70 20.06
C ASP A 100 20.93 -4.32 19.85
N SER A 101 21.77 -3.73 18.99
CA SER A 101 23.09 -4.29 18.59
C SER A 101 24.30 -3.49 19.12
N THR A 102 24.08 -2.52 20.02
CA THR A 102 25.14 -1.75 20.71
C THR A 102 25.09 -2.03 22.21
#